data_AF-A0AB39QW50-F1
#
_entry.id   AF-A0AB39QW50-F1
#
_cell.length_a   1.000
_cell.length_b   1.000
_cell.length_c   1.000
_cell.angle_alpha   90.00
_cell.angle_beta   90.00
_cell.angle_gamma   90.00
#
_symmetry.space_group_name_H-M   'P 1'
#
loop_
_entity.id
_entity.type
_entity.pdbx_description
1 polymer ?
#
loop_
_entity_poly.entity_id
_entity_poly.type
_entity_poly.pdbx_seq_one_letter_code
_entity_poly.pdbx_strand_id
1 'polypeptide(L)'
;MDRGACYLTPDGSEPILLSQGGIALLPSGIGHAVSDAGERPVRPFGEIFGGTLEGMSPAGLIVEGGEGPLKALLCAACLLESAPRHPFTASLPDAVHRCGRRCAAGAARCGR
;
A
#
# COMPACT_ATOMS: atom_id res chain seq x y z
N MET A 1 13.74 -16.87 -2.71
CA MET A 1 14.01 -15.42 -2.89
C MET A 1 12.70 -14.74 -3.27
N ASP A 2 11.90 -14.35 -2.30
CA ASP A 2 10.56 -13.75 -2.49
C ASP A 2 10.26 -12.62 -1.49
N ARG A 3 11.28 -12.15 -0.76
CA ARG A 3 11.14 -11.03 0.18
C ARG A 3 10.72 -9.76 -0.57
N GLY A 4 9.67 -9.11 -0.07
CA GLY A 4 9.31 -7.74 -0.47
C GLY A 4 8.30 -7.62 -1.61
N ALA A 5 7.39 -8.60 -1.78
CA ALA A 5 6.18 -8.41 -2.58
C ALA A 5 4.92 -8.37 -1.71
N CYS A 6 3.98 -7.48 -2.02
CA CYS A 6 2.66 -7.42 -1.39
C CYS A 6 1.59 -7.02 -2.42
N TYR A 7 0.33 -7.26 -2.07
CA TYR A 7 -0.80 -6.66 -2.76
C TYR A 7 -1.22 -5.41 -2.00
N LEU A 8 -1.45 -4.33 -2.74
CA LEU A 8 -2.07 -3.10 -2.27
C LEU A 8 -3.44 -3.00 -2.94
N THR A 9 -4.51 -2.98 -2.14
CA THR A 9 -5.88 -2.92 -2.65
C THR A 9 -6.53 -1.63 -2.14
N PRO A 10 -6.66 -0.59 -2.98
CA PRO A 10 -7.46 0.58 -2.64
C PRO A 10 -8.93 0.21 -2.49
N ASP A 11 -9.66 0.89 -1.60
CA ASP A 11 -11.08 0.64 -1.39
C ASP A 11 -11.86 0.73 -2.72
N GLY A 12 -12.63 -0.31 -3.03
CA GLY A 12 -13.45 -0.38 -4.25
C GLY A 12 -12.65 -0.57 -5.55
N SER A 13 -11.35 -0.83 -5.48
CA SER A 13 -10.46 -1.02 -6.64
C SER A 13 -9.83 -2.42 -6.69
N GLU A 14 -9.31 -2.80 -7.86
CA GLU A 14 -8.59 -4.06 -8.04
C GLU A 14 -7.24 -4.09 -7.30
N PRO A 15 -6.79 -5.26 -6.80
CA PRO A 15 -5.48 -5.39 -6.15
C PRO A 15 -4.30 -5.07 -7.08
N ILE A 16 -3.34 -4.30 -6.57
CA ILE A 16 -2.09 -3.95 -7.25
C ILE A 16 -0.94 -4.77 -6.65
N LEU A 17 -0.29 -5.61 -7.46
CA LEU A 17 0.92 -6.31 -7.02
C LEU A 17 2.11 -5.35 -6.98
N LEU A 18 2.60 -5.06 -5.78
CA LEU A 18 3.82 -4.32 -5.54
C LEU A 18 4.98 -5.28 -5.34
N SER A 19 5.86 -5.36 -6.34
CA SER A 19 7.15 -6.06 -6.23
C SER A 19 8.20 -5.20 -5.54
N GLN A 20 9.31 -5.80 -5.14
CA GLN A 20 10.44 -5.07 -4.58
C GLN A 20 10.88 -3.88 -5.46
N GLY A 21 10.97 -2.70 -4.84
CA GLY A 21 11.33 -1.45 -5.50
C GLY A 21 10.21 -0.86 -6.37
N GLY A 22 9.01 -1.43 -6.31
CA GLY A 22 7.78 -0.81 -6.81
C GLY A 22 7.27 0.26 -5.83
N ILE A 23 6.52 1.21 -6.36
CA ILE A 23 5.93 2.32 -5.60
C ILE A 23 4.48 2.45 -6.03
N ALA A 24 3.59 2.70 -5.10
CA ALA A 24 2.24 3.19 -5.37
C ALA A 24 1.97 4.46 -4.56
N LEU A 25 1.26 5.39 -5.19
CA LEU A 25 0.73 6.60 -4.59
C LEU A 25 -0.80 6.52 -4.66
N LEU A 26 -1.43 6.65 -3.50
CA LEU A 26 -2.89 6.72 -3.37
C LEU A 26 -3.29 8.18 -3.09
N PRO A 27 -4.33 8.71 -3.76
CA PRO A 27 -4.93 9.98 -3.39
C PRO A 27 -5.35 10.00 -1.90
N SER A 28 -5.24 11.16 -1.26
CA SER A 28 -5.59 11.28 0.16
C SER A 28 -7.06 10.97 0.42
N GLY A 29 -7.32 10.24 1.52
CA GLY A 29 -8.67 9.93 1.98
C GLY A 29 -9.32 8.70 1.34
N ILE A 30 -8.56 7.86 0.64
CA ILE A 30 -8.97 6.53 0.21
C ILE A 30 -8.36 5.50 1.18
N GLY A 31 -9.20 4.63 1.75
CA GLY A 31 -8.73 3.49 2.54
C GLY A 31 -8.03 2.46 1.65
N HIS A 32 -7.12 1.69 2.23
CA HIS A 32 -6.42 0.65 1.48
C HIS A 32 -6.04 -0.51 2.38
N ALA A 33 -6.00 -1.69 1.77
CA ALA A 33 -5.54 -2.93 2.38
C ALA A 33 -4.15 -3.29 1.84
N VAL A 34 -3.30 -3.81 2.71
CA VAL A 34 -2.02 -4.44 2.32
C VAL A 34 -2.03 -5.89 2.75
N SER A 35 -1.73 -6.81 1.83
CA SER A 35 -1.72 -8.24 2.10
C SER A 35 -0.55 -8.96 1.44
N ASP A 36 -0.27 -10.18 1.90
CA ASP A 36 0.70 -11.06 1.25
C ASP A 36 0.12 -11.89 0.09
N ALA A 37 -1.21 -11.93 -0.04
CA ALA A 37 -1.96 -12.62 -1.07
C ALA A 37 -3.23 -11.83 -1.44
N GLY A 38 -3.63 -11.84 -2.70
CA GLY A 38 -4.68 -10.96 -3.25
C GLY A 38 -6.07 -11.12 -2.62
N GLU A 39 -6.39 -12.27 -2.02
CA GLU A 39 -7.74 -12.57 -1.50
C GLU A 39 -7.78 -12.90 0.00
N ARG A 40 -6.70 -12.66 0.76
CA ARG A 40 -6.72 -12.92 2.21
C ARG A 40 -7.51 -11.84 2.96
N PRO A 41 -8.35 -12.23 3.94
CA PRO A 41 -8.97 -11.28 4.86
C PRO A 41 -7.91 -10.42 5.54
N VAL A 42 -8.11 -9.10 5.56
CA VAL A 42 -7.23 -8.17 6.25
C VAL A 42 -7.84 -7.77 7.58
N ARG A 43 -6.98 -7.59 8.59
CA ARG A 43 -7.40 -7.08 9.90
C ARG A 43 -7.32 -5.55 9.90
N PRO A 44 -8.33 -4.84 10.43
CA PRO A 44 -8.27 -3.40 10.57
C PRO A 44 -7.02 -2.94 11.33
N PHE A 45 -6.42 -1.83 10.88
CA PHE A 45 -5.22 -1.26 11.49
C PHE A 45 -5.36 -1.07 13.01
N GLY A 46 -6.50 -0.53 13.47
CA GLY A 46 -6.76 -0.31 14.90
C GLY A 46 -6.85 -1.58 15.74
N GLU A 47 -7.21 -2.72 15.15
CA GLU A 47 -7.19 -4.01 15.86
C GLU A 47 -5.78 -4.58 16.01
N ILE A 48 -4.87 -4.23 15.09
CA ILE A 48 -3.48 -4.70 15.13
C ILE A 48 -2.65 -3.82 16.07
N PHE A 49 -2.87 -2.50 16.00
CA PHE A 49 -2.00 -1.51 16.65
C PHE A 49 -2.65 -0.76 17.81
N GLY A 50 -3.93 -1.00 18.11
CA GLY A 50 -4.62 -0.43 19.27
C GLY A 50 -5.00 1.04 19.14
N GLY A 51 -5.02 1.60 17.92
CA GLY A 51 -5.34 3.02 17.70
C GLY A 51 -5.45 3.41 16.23
N THR A 52 -5.70 4.69 15.97
CA THR A 52 -5.65 5.27 14.62
C THR A 52 -4.22 5.64 14.25
N LEU A 53 -3.95 5.84 12.96
CA LEU A 53 -2.66 6.35 12.50
C LEU A 53 -2.37 7.76 13.04
N GLU A 54 -3.42 8.57 13.23
CA GLU A 54 -3.35 9.90 13.85
C GLU A 54 -2.98 9.77 15.34
N GLY A 55 -1.68 9.90 15.64
CA GLY A 55 -1.15 9.84 17.00
C GLY A 55 -0.11 8.74 17.23
N MET A 56 0.10 7.84 16.25
CA MET A 56 1.18 6.87 16.30
C MET A 56 2.48 7.44 15.73
N SER A 57 3.61 7.10 16.36
CA SER A 57 4.92 7.34 15.75
C SER A 57 5.03 6.50 14.46
N PRO A 58 5.29 7.10 13.29
CA PRO A 58 5.43 6.36 12.04
C PRO A 58 6.70 5.48 12.01
N ALA A 59 7.59 5.62 12.99
CA ALA A 59 8.79 4.80 13.10
C ALA A 59 8.47 3.43 13.72
N GLY A 60 8.51 2.38 12.89
CA GLY A 60 8.66 1.00 13.37
C GLY A 60 7.37 0.30 13.78
N LEU A 61 6.30 0.43 12.99
CA LEU A 61 5.13 -0.44 13.11
C LEU A 61 5.52 -1.88 12.73
N ILE A 62 5.66 -2.74 13.73
CA ILE A 62 6.00 -4.16 13.57
C ILE A 62 4.74 -4.97 13.84
N VAL A 63 4.33 -5.77 12.84
CA VAL A 63 3.31 -6.81 13.03
C VAL A 63 4.05 -8.11 13.24
N GLU A 64 3.96 -8.66 14.46
CA GLU A 64 4.44 -9.99 14.78
C GLU A 64 3.30 -11.01 14.63
N GLY A 65 3.64 -12.19 14.12
CA GLY A 65 2.68 -13.24 13.78
C GLY A 65 2.38 -13.32 12.29
N GLY A 66 2.40 -14.54 11.76
CA GLY A 66 2.22 -14.86 10.34
C GLY A 66 3.24 -15.89 9.88
N GLU A 67 2.81 -16.81 9.00
CA GLU A 67 3.64 -17.90 8.48
C GLU A 67 4.50 -17.51 7.26
N GLY A 68 4.51 -16.22 6.92
CA GLY A 68 5.14 -15.69 5.70
C GLY A 68 6.57 -15.18 5.91
N PRO A 69 7.36 -15.01 4.83
CA PRO A 69 8.66 -14.36 4.92
C PRO A 69 8.50 -12.91 5.38
N LEU A 70 9.51 -12.38 6.07
CA LEU A 70 9.54 -10.98 6.50
C LEU A 70 9.32 -10.03 5.32
N LYS A 71 8.36 -9.12 5.48
CA LYS A 71 8.07 -8.03 4.53
C LYS A 71 8.26 -6.70 5.23
N ALA A 72 9.12 -5.86 4.66
CA ALA A 72 9.29 -4.49 5.09
C ALA A 72 8.65 -3.57 4.04
N LEU A 73 7.73 -2.71 4.49
CA LEU A 73 7.09 -1.69 3.67
C LEU A 73 7.54 -0.33 4.18
N LEU A 74 7.92 0.56 3.27
CA LEU A 74 8.06 1.98 3.57
C LEU A 74 6.75 2.67 3.21
N CYS A 75 6.03 3.15 4.22
CA CYS A 75 4.84 3.98 4.04
C CYS A 75 5.21 5.43 4.37
N ALA A 76 4.84 6.35 3.49
CA ALA A 76 5.07 7.78 3.68
C ALA A 76 3.87 8.56 3.14
N ALA A 77 3.58 9.69 3.79
CA ALA A 77 2.60 10.64 3.29
C ALA A 77 3.31 11.74 2.48
N CYS A 78 2.82 12.02 1.28
CA CYS A 78 3.21 13.21 0.51
C CYS A 78 2.16 14.29 0.77
N LEU A 79 2.55 15.35 1.50
CA LEU A 79 1.65 16.46 1.80
C LEU A 79 1.74 17.49 0.67
N LEU A 80 0.59 17.86 0.12
CA LEU A 80 0.47 18.95 -0.84
C LEU A 80 0.17 20.25 -0.08
N GLU A 81 0.82 21.33 -0.49
CA GLU A 81 0.53 22.66 0.06
C GLU A 81 -0.86 23.08 -0.41
N SER A 82 -1.74 23.45 0.54
CA SER A 82 -3.13 23.87 0.35
C SER A 82 -4.20 22.76 0.25
N ALA A 83 -5.11 22.79 1.23
CA ALA A 83 -6.36 22.03 1.38
C ALA A 83 -6.26 20.52 1.68
N PRO A 84 -7.15 19.96 2.53
CA PRO A 84 -7.20 18.53 2.84
C PRO A 84 -7.45 17.62 1.61
N ARG A 85 -8.02 18.18 0.55
CA ARG A 85 -8.18 17.55 -0.78
C ARG A 85 -7.83 18.57 -1.86
N HIS A 86 -6.55 18.61 -2.24
CA HIS A 86 -6.06 19.51 -3.28
C HIS A 86 -6.69 19.13 -4.64
N PRO A 87 -7.18 20.07 -5.48
CA PRO A 87 -7.85 19.75 -6.75
C PRO A 87 -7.06 18.82 -7.68
N PHE A 88 -5.72 18.87 -7.61
CA PHE A 88 -4.83 17.93 -8.29
C PHE A 88 -5.12 16.47 -7.94
N THR A 89 -5.32 16.13 -6.66
CA THR A 89 -5.56 14.73 -6.25
C THR A 89 -6.91 14.21 -6.72
N ALA A 90 -7.90 15.09 -6.91
CA ALA A 90 -9.20 14.73 -7.47
C ALA A 90 -9.14 14.38 -8.98
N SER A 91 -8.07 14.80 -9.68
CA SER A 91 -7.86 14.48 -11.10
C SER A 91 -7.02 13.21 -11.32
N LEU A 92 -6.42 12.67 -10.26
CA LEU A 92 -5.59 11.48 -10.34
C LEU A 92 -6.47 10.22 -10.38
N PRO A 93 -5.98 9.14 -11.02
CA PRO A 93 -6.54 7.81 -10.82
C PRO A 93 -6.51 7.38 -9.35
N ASP A 94 -7.33 6.41 -8.99
CA ASP A 94 -7.41 5.85 -7.62
C ASP A 94 -6.05 5.29 -7.12
N ALA A 95 -5.16 4.94 -8.05
CA ALA A 95 -3.77 4.64 -7.74
C ALA A 95 -2.84 5.00 -8.92
N VAL A 96 -1.70 5.63 -8.60
CA VAL A 96 -0.57 5.78 -9.52
C VAL A 96 0.53 4.84 -9.06
N HIS A 97 0.94 3.89 -9.90
CA HIS A 97 1.96 2.91 -9.50
C HIS A 97 3.07 2.76 -10.53
N ARG A 98 4.26 2.43 -10.03
CA ARG A 98 5.46 2.20 -10.82
C ARG A 98 6.06 0.87 -10.44
N CYS A 99 6.17 -0.01 -11.43
CA CYS A 99 6.70 -1.35 -11.27
C CYS A 99 8.20 -1.35 -10.90
N GLY A 100 8.61 -2.27 -10.02
CA GLY A 100 10.01 -2.45 -9.63
C GLY A 100 10.85 -3.06 -10.77
N ARG A 101 12.18 -3.09 -10.62
CA ARG A 101 13.09 -3.63 -11.66
C ARG A 101 12.93 -5.14 -11.90
N ARG A 102 12.14 -5.84 -11.09
CA ARG A 102 11.89 -7.28 -11.17
C ARG A 102 10.40 -7.60 -11.06
N CYS A 103 9.59 -7.05 -11.95
CA CYS A 103 8.32 -7.69 -12.29
C CYS A 103 8.66 -8.89 -13.19
N ALA A 104 8.94 -10.06 -12.60
CA ALA A 104 9.01 -11.28 -13.39
C ALA A 104 7.64 -11.52 -14.02
N ALA A 105 7.64 -11.77 -15.34
CA ALA A 105 6.45 -12.01 -16.14
C ALA A 105 5.57 -13.09 -15.49
N GLY A 106 4.38 -12.72 -15.02
CA GLY A 106 3.47 -13.68 -14.40
C GLY A 106 2.22 -13.11 -13.72
N ALA A 107 2.21 -11.83 -13.32
CA ALA A 107 1.01 -11.19 -12.79
C ALA A 107 0.75 -9.89 -13.54
N ALA A 108 -0.42 -9.84 -14.18
CA ALA A 108 -1.08 -8.78 -14.93
C ALA A 108 -0.30 -7.47 -15.25
N ARG A 109 -0.30 -7.13 -16.54
CA ARG A 109 0.29 -5.93 -17.16
C ARG A 109 0.08 -4.66 -16.30
N CYS A 110 1.19 -4.12 -15.82
CA CYS A 110 1.37 -2.71 -15.48
C CYS A 110 0.95 -1.89 -16.73
N GLY A 111 -0.24 -1.29 -16.70
CA GLY A 111 -0.83 -0.53 -17.81
C GLY A 111 0.01 0.71 -18.15
N ARG A 112 0.01 1.07 -19.45
CA ARG A 112 0.71 2.22 -20.03
C ARG A 112 0.09 3.54 -19.64
#